data_AF-A0A0K0F4G7-F1
#
_entry.id   AF-A0A0K0F4G7-F1
#
_cell.length_a   1.000
_cell.length_b   1.000
_cell.length_c   1.000
_cell.angle_alpha   90.00
_cell.angle_beta   90.00
_cell.angle_gamma   90.00
#
_symmetry.space_group_name_H-M   'P 1'
#
loop_
_entity.id
_entity.type
_entity.pdbx_description
1 polymer ?
#
loop_
_entity_poly.entity_id
_entity_poly.type
_entity_poly.pdbx_seq_one_letter_code
_entity_poly.pdbx_strand_id
1 'polypeptide(L)'
;MKKNYIYYFTLLIQLLWFLKVYASISLKEDDNKPLNGEINNIKEGSKYHDNHIVYKDIFSVVEDVLSANKTETDSKVEKIFKDIIFSVPMKETIQIYNQIKEKYKTSSNVTMKTKNFLKNKKKSNSIFNLTSPSPIHNSTTNTVTSSIINLTRKLNNKNTLTTMSSGVIRKNDSIMYKNETFRCFRTPFEKTKCIELFQLPNNNNYLVSKYKFHTCSIGKNFSAYITAIFCYLFNQKKFKLIYGHLENGIWNSFPCHNVNGPFSTREVIKDYTNKNEKEFWERWRHIVIIRNPIDRFISAFTHLCAKKDNKNRKKDCFNCNSNLKCFLERLYIDILRVKRKKKLVNNRVKNHFYPQTALCDYTGRNQFIRYLNFSTTKEIFYNSFIKELKDSNIPENDMFFIEKEIKERILKHTTTGTKLRETQREKLFNDPYLLDLATKIYYQDFVAFNYPLPNIVN
;
A
#
# COMPACT_ATOMS: atom_id res chain seq x y z
N MET A 1 -1.68 8.73 41.42
CA MET A 1 -1.20 7.45 40.86
C MET A 1 -2.08 6.24 41.19
N LYS A 2 -2.34 5.89 42.47
CA LYS A 2 -3.16 4.69 42.83
C LYS A 2 -4.60 4.67 42.26
N LYS A 3 -5.30 5.81 42.15
CA LYS A 3 -6.66 5.86 41.58
C LYS A 3 -6.72 5.53 40.07
N ASN A 4 -5.72 5.94 39.29
CA ASN A 4 -5.68 5.62 37.85
C ASN A 4 -5.37 4.14 37.63
N TYR A 5 -4.50 3.55 38.46
CA TYR A 5 -4.19 2.12 38.38
C TYR A 5 -5.43 1.25 38.65
N ILE A 6 -6.26 1.63 39.62
CA ILE A 6 -7.53 0.94 39.92
C ILE A 6 -8.50 1.05 38.74
N TYR A 7 -8.55 2.20 38.05
CA TYR A 7 -9.39 2.39 36.87
C TYR A 7 -8.95 1.54 35.67
N TYR A 8 -7.64 1.46 35.39
CA TYR A 8 -7.13 0.61 34.31
C TYR A 8 -7.22 -0.88 34.63
N PHE A 9 -7.01 -1.26 35.89
CA PHE A 9 -7.19 -2.64 36.34
C PHE A 9 -8.66 -3.07 36.24
N THR A 10 -9.61 -2.18 36.56
CA THR A 10 -11.04 -2.45 36.36
C THR A 10 -11.41 -2.51 34.87
N LEU A 11 -10.84 -1.66 34.02
CA LEU A 11 -11.07 -1.72 32.57
C LEU A 11 -10.52 -3.01 31.95
N LEU A 12 -9.33 -3.44 32.39
CA LEU A 12 -8.69 -4.69 31.96
C LEU A 12 -9.48 -5.93 32.44
N ILE A 13 -9.97 -5.91 33.68
CA ILE A 13 -10.86 -6.97 34.20
C ILE A 13 -12.18 -7.01 33.41
N GLN A 14 -12.76 -5.86 33.09
CA GLN A 14 -13.97 -5.81 32.26
C GLN A 14 -13.71 -6.37 30.86
N LEU A 15 -12.58 -6.03 30.23
CA LEU A 15 -12.18 -6.55 28.92
C LEU A 15 -11.97 -8.08 28.96
N LEU A 16 -11.26 -8.59 29.97
CA LEU A 16 -11.03 -10.02 30.17
C LEU A 16 -12.35 -10.78 30.46
N TRP A 17 -13.27 -10.16 31.20
CA TRP A 17 -14.59 -10.73 31.45
C TRP A 17 -15.44 -10.79 30.17
N PHE A 18 -15.43 -9.74 29.34
CA PHE A 18 -16.08 -9.75 28.02
C PHE A 18 -15.52 -10.83 27.09
N LEU A 19 -14.19 -10.99 27.04
CA LEU A 19 -13.54 -12.03 26.24
C LEU A 19 -13.91 -13.44 26.73
N LYS A 20 -14.02 -13.65 28.04
CA LYS A 20 -14.41 -14.94 28.64
C LYS A 20 -15.87 -15.28 28.38
N VAL A 21 -16.77 -14.30 28.50
CA VAL A 21 -18.22 -14.47 28.19
C VAL A 21 -18.42 -14.78 26.70
N TYR A 22 -17.65 -14.14 25.83
CA TYR A 22 -17.76 -14.36 24.38
C TYR A 22 -17.23 -15.74 23.96
N ALA A 23 -16.12 -16.20 24.55
CA ALA A 23 -15.60 -17.54 24.33
C ALA A 23 -16.60 -18.65 24.75
N SER A 24 -17.42 -18.40 25.77
CA SER A 24 -18.49 -19.33 26.18
C SER A 24 -19.75 -19.29 25.30
N ILE A 25 -19.98 -18.21 24.56
CA ILE A 25 -21.11 -18.09 23.62
C ILE A 25 -20.75 -18.73 22.27
N SER A 26 -19.50 -18.58 21.82
CA SER A 26 -19.04 -19.15 20.54
C SER A 26 -18.91 -20.68 20.52
N LEU A 27 -19.05 -21.36 21.67
CA LEU A 27 -19.04 -22.82 21.78
C LEU A 27 -20.44 -23.46 21.76
N LYS A 28 -21.52 -22.67 21.55
CA LYS A 28 -22.90 -23.16 21.59
C LYS A 28 -23.70 -23.01 20.31
N GLU A 29 -23.13 -22.49 19.22
CA GLU A 29 -23.84 -22.38 17.94
C GLU A 29 -23.20 -23.24 16.85
N ASP A 30 -24.03 -24.18 16.38
CA ASP A 30 -24.02 -24.94 15.12
C ASP A 30 -23.29 -26.29 15.03
N ASP A 31 -23.87 -27.28 15.72
CA ASP A 31 -24.30 -28.52 15.07
C ASP A 31 -25.77 -28.36 14.63
N ASN A 32 -26.07 -28.67 13.37
CA ASN A 32 -27.39 -28.83 12.73
C ASN A 32 -28.11 -27.60 12.13
N LYS A 33 -27.92 -27.34 10.82
CA LYS A 33 -29.03 -27.41 9.82
C LYS A 33 -28.57 -27.23 8.36
N PRO A 34 -29.29 -27.79 7.37
CA PRO A 34 -28.81 -27.99 6.00
C PRO A 34 -29.18 -26.87 5.02
N LEU A 35 -28.43 -26.87 3.91
CA LEU A 35 -28.56 -26.06 2.69
C LEU A 35 -29.94 -26.14 2.04
N ASN A 36 -30.50 -24.98 1.67
CA ASN A 36 -31.20 -24.74 0.40
C ASN A 36 -31.52 -23.25 0.21
N GLY A 37 -31.36 -22.75 -1.03
CA GLY A 37 -32.13 -21.60 -1.54
C GLY A 37 -31.39 -20.29 -1.87
N GLU A 38 -31.19 -20.09 -3.18
CA GLU A 38 -31.27 -18.83 -3.95
C GLU A 38 -30.30 -17.65 -3.72
N ILE A 39 -29.58 -17.35 -4.80
CA ILE A 39 -28.71 -16.18 -4.98
C ILE A 39 -29.57 -15.00 -5.43
N ASN A 40 -29.78 -14.04 -4.53
CA ASN A 40 -30.23 -12.70 -4.88
C ASN A 40 -29.09 -11.68 -4.76
N ASN A 41 -28.81 -11.02 -5.89
CA ASN A 41 -27.86 -9.92 -6.04
C ASN A 41 -28.24 -8.73 -5.14
N ILE A 42 -27.44 -8.46 -4.10
CA ILE A 42 -27.52 -7.22 -3.32
C ILE A 42 -26.21 -6.44 -3.45
N LYS A 43 -26.34 -5.18 -3.89
CA LYS A 43 -25.29 -4.17 -4.03
C LYS A 43 -24.56 -3.94 -2.70
N GLU A 44 -23.34 -4.44 -2.58
CA GLU A 44 -22.41 -4.19 -1.45
C GLU A 44 -21.82 -2.76 -1.41
N GLY A 45 -22.19 -1.88 -2.34
CA GLY A 45 -21.55 -0.56 -2.51
C GLY A 45 -21.86 0.49 -1.44
N SER A 46 -22.91 0.34 -0.60
CA SER A 46 -23.27 1.35 0.42
C SER A 46 -22.65 1.09 1.80
N LYS A 47 -22.25 -0.15 2.10
CA LYS A 47 -21.73 -0.55 3.43
C LYS A 47 -20.31 -0.02 3.72
N TYR A 48 -19.59 0.42 2.69
CA TYR A 48 -18.21 0.90 2.78
C TYR A 48 -18.10 2.33 3.36
N HIS A 49 -19.12 3.18 3.14
CA HIS A 49 -19.10 4.57 3.58
C HIS A 49 -19.29 4.70 5.11
N ASP A 50 -20.14 3.83 5.68
CA ASP A 50 -20.40 3.80 7.13
C ASP A 50 -19.17 3.30 7.91
N ASN A 51 -18.43 2.36 7.34
CA ASN A 51 -17.20 1.86 7.95
C ASN A 51 -16.12 2.95 8.04
N HIS A 52 -15.97 3.79 7.01
CA HIS A 52 -14.98 4.90 7.01
C HIS A 52 -15.20 5.92 8.13
N ILE A 53 -16.47 6.25 8.43
CA ILE A 53 -16.84 7.17 9.51
C ILE A 53 -16.58 6.52 10.87
N VAL A 54 -16.97 5.25 11.02
CA VAL A 54 -16.73 4.46 12.23
C VAL A 54 -15.23 4.35 12.56
N TYR A 55 -14.37 4.18 11.57
CA TYR A 55 -12.92 4.14 11.78
C TYR A 55 -12.36 5.47 12.30
N LYS A 56 -12.77 6.60 11.72
CA LYS A 56 -12.29 7.92 12.14
C LYS A 56 -12.64 8.19 13.61
N ASP A 57 -13.83 7.76 14.04
CA ASP A 57 -14.31 7.94 15.42
C ASP A 57 -13.61 6.99 16.40
N ILE A 58 -13.43 5.70 16.07
CA ILE A 58 -12.67 4.74 16.91
C ILE A 58 -11.27 5.27 17.18
N PHE A 59 -10.59 5.70 16.12
CA PHE A 59 -9.19 6.08 16.21
C PHE A 59 -8.98 7.44 16.88
N SER A 60 -9.90 8.39 16.74
CA SER A 60 -9.89 9.65 17.51
C SER A 60 -9.96 9.38 19.01
N VAL A 61 -10.86 8.49 19.43
CA VAL A 61 -11.01 8.12 20.86
C VAL A 61 -9.74 7.46 21.41
N VAL A 62 -9.08 6.59 20.63
CA VAL A 62 -7.82 5.95 21.04
C VAL A 62 -6.68 6.98 21.12
N GLU A 63 -6.60 7.94 20.20
CA GLU A 63 -5.58 9.00 20.24
C GLU A 63 -5.80 9.98 21.41
N ASP A 64 -7.04 10.34 21.73
CA ASP A 64 -7.36 11.19 22.88
C ASP A 64 -6.97 10.52 24.21
N VAL A 65 -7.19 9.21 24.32
CA VAL A 65 -6.82 8.42 25.51
C VAL A 65 -5.29 8.29 25.66
N LEU A 66 -4.57 8.11 24.56
CA LEU A 66 -3.11 7.92 24.58
C LEU A 66 -2.32 9.24 24.68
N SER A 67 -2.86 10.34 24.16
CA SER A 67 -2.21 11.67 24.23
C SER A 67 -2.33 12.32 25.60
N ALA A 68 -3.30 11.92 26.42
CA ALA A 68 -3.55 12.50 27.73
C ALA A 68 -2.56 12.06 28.82
N ASN A 69 -1.73 11.03 28.62
CA ASN A 69 -0.80 10.55 29.65
C ASN A 69 0.47 9.95 29.03
N LYS A 70 1.61 10.63 29.15
CA LYS A 70 2.92 10.05 28.87
C LYS A 70 3.75 9.98 30.16
N THR A 71 4.02 8.78 30.65
CA THR A 71 5.16 8.49 31.55
C THR A 71 5.95 7.27 31.08
N GLU A 72 7.22 7.18 31.49
CA GLU A 72 8.24 6.27 30.93
C GLU A 72 7.96 4.76 31.18
N THR A 73 7.14 4.43 32.18
CA THR A 73 6.69 3.06 32.47
C THR A 73 5.56 2.55 31.56
N ASP A 74 4.94 3.43 30.77
CA ASP A 74 3.76 3.10 29.94
C ASP A 74 4.13 2.32 28.66
N SER A 75 5.41 2.26 28.29
CA SER A 75 5.91 1.62 27.06
C SER A 75 5.54 0.13 26.94
N LYS A 76 5.55 -0.63 28.03
CA LYS A 76 5.28 -2.09 27.98
C LYS A 76 3.78 -2.40 27.93
N VAL A 77 2.97 -1.63 28.64
CA VAL A 77 1.50 -1.76 28.64
C VAL A 77 0.92 -1.23 27.33
N GLU A 78 1.45 -0.12 26.82
CA GLU A 78 1.09 0.42 25.51
C GLU A 78 1.44 -0.56 24.38
N LYS A 79 2.59 -1.23 24.46
CA LYS A 79 2.98 -2.29 23.51
C LYS A 79 2.02 -3.49 23.55
N ILE A 80 1.71 -4.01 24.75
CA ILE A 80 0.76 -5.12 24.92
C ILE A 80 -0.63 -4.73 24.41
N PHE A 81 -1.09 -3.52 24.70
CA PHE A 81 -2.40 -3.03 24.26
C PHE A 81 -2.48 -2.86 22.74
N LYS A 82 -1.42 -2.34 22.11
CA LYS A 82 -1.30 -2.30 20.65
C LYS A 82 -1.31 -3.71 20.06
N ASP A 83 -0.51 -4.61 20.59
CA ASP A 83 -0.46 -6.00 20.12
C ASP A 83 -1.83 -6.68 20.22
N ILE A 84 -2.59 -6.43 21.30
CA ILE A 84 -3.97 -6.93 21.47
C ILE A 84 -4.92 -6.31 20.44
N ILE A 85 -5.01 -4.97 20.34
CA ILE A 85 -5.94 -4.31 19.40
C ILE A 85 -5.64 -4.69 17.94
N PHE A 86 -4.37 -4.82 17.58
CA PHE A 86 -3.96 -5.15 16.21
C PHE A 86 -3.99 -6.66 15.90
N SER A 87 -4.19 -7.51 16.92
CA SER A 87 -4.39 -8.97 16.74
C SER A 87 -5.85 -9.36 16.48
N VAL A 88 -6.80 -8.48 16.77
CA VAL A 88 -8.24 -8.75 16.60
C VAL A 88 -8.66 -8.49 15.15
N PRO A 89 -9.24 -9.48 14.44
CA PRO A 89 -9.86 -9.29 13.13
C PRO A 89 -10.77 -8.07 13.04
N MET A 90 -10.65 -7.31 11.94
CA MET A 90 -11.34 -6.04 11.70
C MET A 90 -12.86 -6.07 11.93
N LYS A 91 -13.52 -7.20 11.63
CA LYS A 91 -14.96 -7.40 11.85
C LYS A 91 -15.33 -7.35 13.35
N GLU A 92 -14.47 -7.91 14.19
CA GLU A 92 -14.64 -7.97 15.64
C GLU A 92 -14.32 -6.62 16.29
N THR A 93 -13.33 -5.87 15.77
CA THR A 93 -13.05 -4.50 16.22
C THR A 93 -14.25 -3.57 16.04
N ILE A 94 -14.97 -3.69 14.92
CA ILE A 94 -16.18 -2.89 14.63
C ILE A 94 -17.32 -3.29 15.58
N GLN A 95 -17.50 -4.59 15.85
CA GLN A 95 -18.51 -5.06 16.79
C GLN A 95 -18.23 -4.56 18.22
N ILE A 96 -16.98 -4.65 18.67
CA ILE A 96 -16.55 -4.13 19.98
C ILE A 96 -16.81 -2.62 20.07
N TYR A 97 -16.45 -1.85 19.05
CA TYR A 97 -16.73 -0.41 19.03
C TYR A 97 -18.21 -0.08 19.10
N ASN A 98 -19.05 -0.76 18.32
CA ASN A 98 -20.49 -0.50 18.32
C ASN A 98 -21.13 -0.84 19.68
N GLN A 99 -20.66 -1.91 20.33
CA GLN A 99 -21.09 -2.26 21.69
C GLN A 99 -20.65 -1.20 22.72
N ILE A 100 -19.42 -0.70 22.61
CA ILE A 100 -18.92 0.41 23.44
C ILE A 100 -19.79 1.66 23.22
N LYS A 101 -20.03 2.05 21.96
CA LYS A 101 -20.82 3.22 21.59
C LYS A 101 -22.24 3.18 22.14
N GLU A 102 -22.92 2.04 22.05
CA GLU A 102 -24.28 1.84 22.60
C GLU A 102 -24.28 1.84 24.14
N LYS A 103 -23.24 1.30 24.78
CA LYS A 103 -23.09 1.36 26.25
C LYS A 103 -22.80 2.78 26.76
N TYR A 104 -22.09 3.59 25.99
CA TYR A 104 -21.86 4.99 26.33
C TYR A 104 -23.09 5.87 26.10
N LYS A 105 -23.89 5.62 25.05
CA LYS A 105 -25.21 6.26 24.84
C LYS A 105 -26.19 5.98 25.98
N THR A 106 -26.20 4.77 26.49
CA THR A 106 -27.06 4.40 27.62
C THR A 106 -26.56 5.02 28.93
N SER A 107 -25.25 5.17 29.13
CA SER A 107 -24.67 5.84 30.30
C SER A 107 -24.86 7.37 30.31
N SER A 108 -24.84 8.04 29.14
CA SER A 108 -25.15 9.48 29.02
C SER A 108 -26.61 9.81 29.32
N ASN A 109 -27.54 8.88 29.04
CA ASN A 109 -28.95 9.03 29.37
C ASN A 109 -29.22 8.84 30.89
N VAL A 110 -28.39 8.07 31.59
CA VAL A 110 -28.45 7.93 33.05
C VAL A 110 -27.97 9.22 33.73
N THR A 111 -26.93 9.88 33.21
CA THR A 111 -26.41 11.13 33.77
C THR A 111 -27.33 12.34 33.54
N MET A 112 -28.15 12.34 32.48
CA MET A 112 -29.20 13.34 32.28
C MET A 112 -30.36 13.19 33.29
N LYS A 113 -30.72 11.97 33.68
CA LYS A 113 -31.71 11.73 34.76
C LYS A 113 -31.20 12.15 36.14
N THR A 114 -29.89 12.00 36.42
CA THR A 114 -29.33 12.42 37.73
C THR A 114 -29.13 13.94 37.83
N LYS A 115 -28.88 14.65 36.71
CA LYS A 115 -28.80 16.13 36.70
C LYS A 115 -30.14 16.83 36.91
N ASN A 116 -31.26 16.21 36.55
CA ASN A 116 -32.60 16.74 36.84
C ASN A 116 -33.04 16.52 38.30
N PHE A 117 -32.43 15.60 39.03
CA PHE A 117 -32.72 15.38 40.46
C PHE A 117 -31.99 16.35 41.41
N LEU A 118 -30.87 16.96 40.94
CA LEU A 118 -30.06 17.89 41.74
C LEU A 118 -30.35 19.38 41.48
N LYS A 119 -31.20 19.72 40.51
CA LYS A 119 -31.60 21.11 40.20
C LYS A 119 -32.79 21.64 41.02
N ASN A 120 -33.49 20.79 41.79
CA ASN A 120 -34.62 21.21 42.63
C ASN A 120 -34.27 21.48 44.11
N LYS A 121 -32.98 21.58 44.48
CA LYS A 121 -32.59 21.77 45.90
C LYS A 121 -31.61 22.90 46.22
N LYS A 122 -31.35 23.82 45.27
CA LYS A 122 -30.59 25.05 45.56
C LYS A 122 -31.28 26.26 44.93
N LYS A 123 -32.30 26.75 45.65
CA LYS A 123 -32.92 28.06 45.44
C LYS A 123 -33.07 28.73 46.81
N SER A 124 -31.97 29.27 47.33
CA SER A 124 -32.00 30.37 48.31
C SER A 124 -30.61 31.02 48.41
N ASN A 125 -30.63 32.36 48.40
CA ASN A 125 -29.59 33.32 48.76
C ASN A 125 -28.41 33.47 47.79
N SER A 126 -27.89 34.65 47.45
CA SER A 126 -28.30 36.06 47.49
C SER A 126 -27.08 36.83 46.94
N ILE A 127 -27.30 37.71 45.95
CA ILE A 127 -26.73 39.06 45.79
C ILE A 127 -25.21 39.26 46.08
N PHE A 128 -24.41 39.62 45.08
CA PHE A 128 -23.75 40.94 44.94
C PHE A 128 -22.95 41.08 43.61
N ASN A 129 -23.08 42.27 43.01
CA ASN A 129 -22.39 42.78 41.82
C ASN A 129 -20.91 43.10 42.10
N LEU A 130 -20.05 43.13 41.06
CA LEU A 130 -19.44 44.34 40.47
C LEU A 130 -18.12 44.07 39.69
N THR A 131 -18.10 44.59 38.46
CA THR A 131 -17.01 45.26 37.71
C THR A 131 -15.67 44.59 37.38
N SER A 132 -15.37 44.64 36.08
CA SER A 132 -14.05 44.69 35.42
C SER A 132 -13.28 45.98 35.79
N PRO A 133 -11.94 46.03 35.61
CA PRO A 133 -11.39 46.50 34.32
C PRO A 133 -10.06 45.85 33.89
N SER A 134 -9.73 46.00 32.60
CA SER A 134 -8.43 45.78 31.95
C SER A 134 -7.56 47.08 32.02
N PRO A 135 -6.46 47.24 31.26
CA PRO A 135 -5.18 46.50 31.15
C PRO A 135 -3.95 47.44 31.37
N ILE A 136 -2.73 46.91 31.51
CA ILE A 136 -1.48 47.71 31.41
C ILE A 136 -0.40 47.03 30.55
N HIS A 137 0.33 47.93 29.89
CA HIS A 137 1.31 47.94 28.81
C HIS A 137 2.76 47.47 29.12
N ASN A 138 3.56 47.43 28.03
CA ASN A 138 5.04 47.54 27.88
C ASN A 138 5.81 46.21 27.70
N SER A 139 6.49 45.90 26.58
CA SER A 139 7.46 46.57 25.68
C SER A 139 8.94 46.36 26.08
N THR A 140 9.81 46.31 25.04
CA THR A 140 11.30 46.18 24.96
C THR A 140 11.83 44.80 24.53
N THR A 141 12.19 44.58 23.24
CA THR A 141 13.44 44.91 22.51
C THR A 141 14.70 44.17 23.00
N ASN A 142 15.30 43.35 22.13
CA ASN A 142 16.71 43.49 21.73
C ASN A 142 17.10 42.58 20.55
N THR A 143 17.58 43.24 19.51
CA THR A 143 18.36 42.76 18.37
C THR A 143 19.84 42.64 18.76
N VAL A 144 20.53 41.57 18.35
CA VAL A 144 21.98 41.59 18.06
C VAL A 144 22.27 40.77 16.80
N THR A 145 23.09 41.39 15.96
CA THR A 145 23.46 41.14 14.58
C THR A 145 24.71 40.27 14.39
N SER A 146 24.72 39.51 13.27
CA SER A 146 25.86 39.30 12.33
C SER A 146 27.02 38.41 12.81
N SER A 147 27.77 37.62 12.02
CA SER A 147 28.13 37.66 10.59
C SER A 147 28.99 36.41 10.22
N ILE A 148 29.31 36.29 8.90
CA ILE A 148 30.42 35.55 8.24
C ILE A 148 30.21 34.02 8.08
N ILE A 149 30.34 33.32 6.94
CA ILE A 149 31.27 33.41 5.78
C ILE A 149 30.64 32.84 4.49
N ASN A 150 30.81 33.61 3.39
CA ASN A 150 30.73 33.17 2.00
C ASN A 150 31.87 32.21 1.65
N LEU A 151 31.59 31.06 1.01
CA LEU A 151 32.57 30.43 0.14
C LEU A 151 31.92 29.79 -1.09
N THR A 152 31.86 30.59 -2.15
CA THR A 152 31.71 30.14 -3.53
C THR A 152 33.01 29.43 -3.95
N ARG A 153 32.93 28.15 -4.36
CA ARG A 153 33.96 27.55 -5.20
C ARG A 153 33.33 26.89 -6.41
N LYS A 154 33.47 27.60 -7.54
CA LYS A 154 33.45 27.09 -8.91
C LYS A 154 34.08 25.70 -8.98
N LEU A 155 33.29 24.71 -9.38
CA LEU A 155 33.77 23.56 -10.12
C LEU A 155 32.82 23.38 -11.30
N ASN A 156 33.20 24.00 -12.40
CA ASN A 156 32.75 23.64 -13.74
C ASN A 156 33.08 22.16 -13.93
N ASN A 157 32.07 21.30 -13.94
CA ASN A 157 32.15 20.06 -14.69
C ASN A 157 30.87 19.88 -15.47
N LYS A 158 30.96 20.31 -16.74
CA LYS A 158 29.95 20.22 -17.78
C LYS A 158 29.93 18.77 -18.26
N ASN A 159 29.47 17.85 -17.40
CA ASN A 159 29.16 16.49 -17.82
C ASN A 159 27.68 16.43 -18.18
N THR A 160 27.47 16.30 -19.48
CA THR A 160 26.24 16.08 -20.22
C THR A 160 25.48 14.89 -19.64
N LEU A 161 24.74 15.10 -18.55
CA LEU A 161 23.74 14.15 -18.06
C LEU A 161 22.49 14.33 -18.92
N THR A 162 22.53 13.79 -20.14
CA THR A 162 21.34 13.62 -20.98
C THR A 162 20.32 12.85 -20.17
N THR A 163 19.29 13.56 -19.73
CA THR A 163 18.06 13.06 -19.16
C THR A 163 17.40 12.11 -20.15
N MET A 164 17.75 10.82 -20.07
CA MET A 164 17.02 9.73 -20.75
C MET A 164 15.54 9.66 -20.35
N SER A 165 15.13 10.42 -19.33
CA SER A 165 13.74 10.54 -18.89
C SER A 165 12.83 11.24 -19.92
N SER A 166 13.32 12.17 -20.76
CA SER A 166 12.43 12.96 -21.65
C SER A 166 12.23 12.33 -23.04
N GLY A 167 13.27 11.69 -23.59
CA GLY A 167 13.20 11.02 -24.90
C GLY A 167 12.37 9.73 -24.91
N VAL A 168 12.28 9.05 -23.76
CA VAL A 168 11.44 7.85 -23.58
C VAL A 168 9.95 8.21 -23.53
N ILE A 169 9.60 9.43 -23.08
CA ILE A 169 8.20 9.84 -22.89
C ILE A 169 7.50 10.16 -24.23
N ARG A 170 8.14 10.87 -25.17
CA ARG A 170 7.48 11.25 -26.43
C ARG A 170 7.31 10.10 -27.43
N LYS A 171 8.15 9.06 -27.37
CA LYS A 171 8.01 7.89 -28.27
C LYS A 171 6.86 6.98 -27.82
N ASN A 172 6.60 6.88 -26.52
CA ASN A 172 5.62 5.96 -25.94
C ASN A 172 4.15 6.30 -26.25
N ASP A 173 3.83 7.57 -26.50
CA ASP A 173 2.46 7.99 -26.83
C ASP A 173 2.02 7.53 -28.23
N SER A 174 2.95 7.48 -29.20
CA SER A 174 2.66 6.97 -30.55
C SER A 174 2.66 5.44 -30.63
N ILE A 175 3.45 4.78 -29.77
CA ILE A 175 3.69 3.33 -29.79
C ILE A 175 2.50 2.53 -29.24
N MET A 176 1.75 3.05 -28.26
CA MET A 176 0.57 2.35 -27.72
C MET A 176 -0.75 2.68 -28.44
N TYR A 177 -0.84 3.82 -29.14
CA TYR A 177 -2.07 4.23 -29.85
C TYR A 177 -2.08 3.85 -31.33
N LYS A 178 -0.91 3.72 -31.97
CA LYS A 178 -0.88 3.10 -33.30
C LYS A 178 -1.06 1.60 -33.12
N ASN A 179 -2.18 1.10 -33.64
CA ASN A 179 -2.36 -0.27 -34.12
C ASN A 179 -1.32 -0.64 -35.21
N GLU A 180 -0.08 -0.15 -35.14
CA GLU A 180 1.04 -0.90 -35.70
C GLU A 180 1.11 -2.15 -34.84
N THR A 181 0.43 -3.20 -35.31
CA THR A 181 0.62 -4.55 -34.83
C THR A 181 2.12 -4.80 -34.81
N PHE A 182 2.77 -4.60 -33.66
CA PHE A 182 4.17 -4.94 -33.48
C PHE A 182 4.22 -6.43 -33.76
N ARG A 183 4.62 -6.78 -34.98
CA ARG A 183 4.66 -8.17 -35.42
C ARG A 183 5.53 -8.88 -34.41
N CYS A 184 4.98 -9.92 -33.80
CA CYS A 184 5.74 -10.80 -32.93
C CYS A 184 7.04 -11.17 -33.65
N PHE A 185 8.16 -11.09 -32.96
CA PHE A 185 9.44 -11.54 -33.51
C PHE A 185 9.32 -13.03 -33.87
N ARG A 186 9.97 -13.42 -34.97
CA ARG A 186 9.95 -14.81 -35.43
C ARG A 186 11.09 -15.59 -34.79
N THR A 187 10.81 -16.80 -34.36
CA THR A 187 11.79 -17.77 -33.87
C THR A 187 11.44 -19.15 -34.43
N PRO A 188 12.36 -20.14 -34.38
CA PRO A 188 12.05 -21.51 -34.81
C PRO A 188 10.94 -22.19 -34.00
N PHE A 189 10.58 -21.64 -32.84
CA PHE A 189 9.54 -22.17 -31.97
C PHE A 189 8.14 -21.68 -32.38
N GLU A 190 7.66 -22.09 -33.55
CA GLU A 190 6.42 -21.57 -34.15
C GLU A 190 5.12 -21.91 -33.40
N LYS A 191 5.17 -22.89 -32.48
CA LYS A 191 3.99 -23.36 -31.72
C LYS A 191 3.40 -22.29 -30.78
N THR A 192 4.16 -21.25 -30.45
CA THR A 192 3.75 -20.17 -29.54
C THR A 192 3.86 -18.82 -30.23
N LYS A 193 2.88 -17.94 -29.97
CA LYS A 193 2.85 -16.56 -30.48
C LYS A 193 3.02 -15.60 -29.32
N CYS A 194 3.49 -14.39 -29.59
CA CYS A 194 3.54 -13.34 -28.58
C CYS A 194 2.12 -13.07 -28.05
N ILE A 195 2.01 -12.88 -26.73
CA ILE A 195 0.75 -12.47 -26.13
C ILE A 195 0.50 -11.02 -26.54
N GLU A 196 -0.56 -10.77 -27.30
CA GLU A 196 -0.95 -9.40 -27.65
C GLU A 196 -1.43 -8.66 -26.39
N LEU A 197 -1.31 -7.34 -26.42
CA LEU A 197 -1.75 -6.46 -25.34
C LEU A 197 -3.19 -6.78 -24.91
N PHE A 198 -3.40 -6.81 -23.60
CA PHE A 198 -4.71 -7.02 -22.98
C PHE A 198 -4.73 -6.31 -21.64
N GLN A 199 -5.93 -5.98 -21.17
CA GLN A 199 -6.14 -5.36 -19.88
C GLN A 199 -6.90 -6.31 -18.95
N LEU A 200 -6.59 -6.21 -17.66
CA LEU A 200 -7.35 -6.85 -16.60
C LEU A 200 -7.84 -5.78 -15.63
N PRO A 201 -8.91 -6.05 -14.85
CA PRO A 201 -9.30 -5.16 -13.77
C PRO A 201 -8.11 -4.88 -12.84
N ASN A 202 -7.75 -3.59 -12.78
CA ASN A 202 -6.70 -3.06 -11.92
C ASN A 202 -7.29 -2.72 -10.57
N ASN A 203 -6.87 -3.43 -9.54
CA ASN A 203 -7.16 -3.13 -8.14
C ASN A 203 -5.84 -3.04 -7.36
N ASN A 204 -4.88 -2.27 -7.87
CA ASN A 204 -3.54 -2.13 -7.30
C ASN A 204 -3.14 -0.65 -7.10
N ASN A 205 -4.10 0.27 -7.14
CA ASN A 205 -3.81 1.70 -6.96
C ASN A 205 -3.66 2.06 -5.48
N TYR A 206 -2.58 2.77 -5.16
CA TYR A 206 -2.33 3.38 -3.85
C TYR A 206 -2.25 4.89 -4.00
N LEU A 207 -2.71 5.60 -2.98
CA LEU A 207 -2.81 7.06 -3.01
C LEU A 207 -2.38 7.73 -1.72
N VAL A 208 -1.91 8.97 -1.84
CA VAL A 208 -1.72 9.91 -0.74
C VAL A 208 -2.37 11.23 -1.17
N SER A 209 -3.66 11.35 -0.90
CA SER A 209 -4.50 12.45 -1.42
C SER A 209 -4.01 13.83 -1.03
N LYS A 210 -3.46 14.01 0.19
CA LYS A 210 -2.87 15.28 0.64
C LYS A 210 -1.75 15.80 -0.25
N TYR A 211 -1.08 14.92 -0.99
CA TYR A 211 0.00 15.28 -1.94
C TYR A 211 -0.43 15.09 -3.40
N LYS A 212 -1.70 14.71 -3.66
CA LYS A 212 -2.19 14.27 -4.98
C LYS A 212 -1.23 13.28 -5.64
N PHE A 213 -0.68 12.36 -4.83
CA PHE A 213 0.34 11.41 -5.25
C PHE A 213 -0.27 10.02 -5.38
N HIS A 214 0.00 9.34 -6.49
CA HIS A 214 -0.63 8.08 -6.83
C HIS A 214 0.36 7.11 -7.49
N THR A 215 0.13 5.81 -7.28
CA THR A 215 0.89 4.75 -7.93
C THR A 215 0.05 3.50 -8.16
N CYS A 216 0.36 2.73 -9.21
CA CYS A 216 -0.08 1.33 -9.31
C CYS A 216 1.06 0.42 -8.90
N SER A 217 0.84 -0.36 -7.84
CA SER A 217 1.85 -1.27 -7.31
C SER A 217 1.87 -2.56 -8.12
N ILE A 218 2.97 -2.80 -8.83
CA ILE A 218 3.17 -4.03 -9.61
C ILE A 218 4.07 -4.99 -8.83
N GLY A 219 3.59 -6.20 -8.59
CA GLY A 219 4.36 -7.24 -7.89
C GLY A 219 5.77 -7.42 -8.49
N LYS A 220 6.77 -7.45 -7.60
CA LYS A 220 8.21 -7.59 -7.92
C LYS A 220 8.91 -6.39 -8.56
N ASN A 221 8.22 -5.25 -8.61
CA ASN A 221 8.76 -3.96 -9.05
C ASN A 221 8.83 -2.98 -7.87
N PHE A 222 9.62 -3.30 -6.84
CA PHE A 222 9.67 -2.47 -5.62
C PHE A 222 8.32 -2.37 -4.86
N SER A 223 7.37 -3.27 -5.17
CA SER A 223 5.99 -3.25 -4.67
C SER A 223 5.86 -3.26 -3.15
N ALA A 224 6.80 -3.91 -2.45
CA ALA A 224 6.77 -3.98 -1.00
C ALA A 224 7.14 -2.64 -0.35
N TYR A 225 8.20 -1.98 -0.85
CA TYR A 225 8.57 -0.65 -0.37
C TYR A 225 7.55 0.39 -0.77
N ILE A 226 7.07 0.39 -2.01
CA ILE A 226 6.15 1.46 -2.45
C ILE A 226 4.85 1.46 -1.63
N THR A 227 4.32 0.29 -1.26
CA THR A 227 3.13 0.21 -0.41
C THR A 227 3.42 0.66 1.03
N ALA A 228 4.56 0.28 1.59
CA ALA A 228 5.00 0.75 2.91
C ALA A 228 5.23 2.27 2.93
N ILE A 229 5.82 2.83 1.88
CA ILE A 229 6.06 4.27 1.71
C ILE A 229 4.72 5.01 1.61
N PHE A 230 3.78 4.55 0.79
CA PHE A 230 2.47 5.16 0.69
C PHE A 230 1.70 5.09 2.02
N CYS A 231 1.83 3.98 2.76
CA CYS A 231 1.27 3.86 4.11
C CYS A 231 1.93 4.82 5.11
N TYR A 232 3.25 4.94 5.09
CA TYR A 232 3.99 5.93 5.88
C TYR A 232 3.53 7.35 5.57
N LEU A 233 3.52 7.73 4.29
CA LEU A 233 3.13 9.07 3.85
C LEU A 233 1.67 9.37 4.17
N PHE A 234 0.79 8.38 4.19
CA PHE A 234 -0.61 8.55 4.58
C PHE A 234 -0.74 9.02 6.04
N ASN A 235 -0.05 8.38 6.98
CA ASN A 235 0.00 8.81 8.39
C ASN A 235 1.36 8.51 9.02
N GLN A 236 2.27 9.49 8.97
CA GLN A 236 3.67 9.31 9.37
C GLN A 236 3.82 9.01 10.86
N LYS A 237 3.04 9.70 11.70
CA LYS A 237 3.09 9.55 13.17
C LYS A 237 2.68 8.14 13.56
N LYS A 238 1.53 7.68 13.07
CA LYS A 238 1.00 6.35 13.36
C LYS A 238 1.92 5.26 12.80
N PHE A 239 2.41 5.43 11.58
CA PHE A 239 3.35 4.48 10.98
C PHE A 239 4.60 4.31 11.82
N LYS A 240 5.27 5.42 12.19
CA LYS A 240 6.48 5.39 13.02
C LYS A 240 6.22 4.79 14.41
N LEU A 241 5.06 5.09 15.00
CA LEU A 241 4.67 4.56 16.31
C LEU A 241 4.46 3.04 16.31
N ILE A 242 3.91 2.48 15.23
CA ILE A 242 3.57 1.05 15.13
C ILE A 242 4.75 0.25 14.57
N TYR A 243 5.39 0.75 13.51
CA TYR A 243 6.36 -0.01 12.73
C TYR A 243 7.81 0.44 12.93
N GLY A 244 8.02 1.73 13.21
CA GLY A 244 9.34 2.38 13.26
C GLY A 244 10.03 2.48 11.89
N HIS A 245 10.13 1.35 11.19
CA HIS A 245 10.84 1.16 9.92
C HIS A 245 9.92 0.68 8.81
N LEU A 246 10.27 1.00 7.56
CA LEU A 246 9.50 0.59 6.37
C LEU A 246 9.45 -0.93 6.25
N GLU A 247 10.53 -1.64 6.58
CA GLU A 247 10.62 -3.10 6.45
C GLU A 247 9.61 -3.86 7.33
N ASN A 248 9.27 -3.29 8.47
CA ASN A 248 8.32 -3.86 9.44
C ASN A 248 6.87 -3.68 8.97
N GLY A 249 6.59 -2.64 8.18
CA GLY A 249 5.25 -2.35 7.64
C GLY A 249 4.81 -3.24 6.47
N ILE A 250 5.68 -4.12 5.97
CA ILE A 250 5.45 -4.88 4.72
C ILE A 250 4.63 -6.16 4.94
N TRP A 251 4.60 -6.71 6.16
CA TRP A 251 4.03 -8.03 6.45
C TRP A 251 3.01 -8.05 7.58
N ASN A 252 3.02 -7.05 8.45
CA ASN A 252 2.17 -6.99 9.64
C ASN A 252 0.84 -6.33 9.27
N SER A 253 -0.12 -7.12 8.78
CA SER A 253 -1.56 -6.82 8.72
C SER A 253 -1.88 -5.33 8.69
N PHE A 254 -1.51 -4.73 7.57
CA PHE A 254 -1.63 -3.32 7.18
C PHE A 254 -2.82 -2.54 7.79
N PRO A 255 -2.62 -1.62 8.76
CA PRO A 255 -3.62 -0.63 9.17
C PRO A 255 -3.90 0.38 8.06
N CYS A 256 -3.09 0.41 6.99
CA CYS A 256 -3.31 1.22 5.81
C CYS A 256 -4.08 0.49 4.70
N HIS A 257 -4.17 -0.84 4.74
CA HIS A 257 -4.87 -1.60 3.70
C HIS A 257 -6.37 -1.31 3.80
N ASN A 258 -6.98 -1.07 2.65
CA ASN A 258 -8.34 -0.55 2.49
C ASN A 258 -8.53 0.93 2.87
N VAL A 259 -7.50 1.62 3.38
CA VAL A 259 -7.57 3.06 3.70
C VAL A 259 -6.93 3.89 2.60
N ASN A 260 -5.72 3.54 2.18
CA ASN A 260 -5.01 4.24 1.10
C ASN A 260 -4.78 3.36 -0.14
N GLY A 261 -5.38 2.17 -0.16
CA GLY A 261 -5.34 1.20 -1.23
C GLY A 261 -5.29 -0.25 -0.72
N PRO A 262 -5.33 -1.22 -1.62
CA PRO A 262 -5.39 -1.02 -3.07
C PRO A 262 -6.83 -0.74 -3.54
N PHE A 263 -6.98 0.16 -4.51
CA PHE A 263 -8.26 0.52 -5.11
C PHE A 263 -8.27 0.29 -6.62
N SER A 264 -9.46 0.18 -7.20
CA SER A 264 -9.65 0.31 -8.64
C SER A 264 -9.55 1.76 -9.09
N THR A 265 -9.15 1.98 -10.35
CA THR A 265 -9.05 3.34 -10.91
C THR A 265 -10.39 4.08 -10.85
N ARG A 266 -11.48 3.35 -11.10
CA ARG A 266 -12.86 3.85 -10.99
C ARG A 266 -13.20 4.32 -9.58
N GLU A 267 -12.83 3.54 -8.55
CA GLU A 267 -13.04 3.92 -7.14
C GLU A 267 -12.22 5.16 -6.79
N VAL A 268 -10.95 5.24 -7.23
CA VAL A 268 -10.10 6.42 -6.98
C VAL A 268 -10.73 7.69 -7.55
N ILE A 269 -11.14 7.66 -8.83
CA ILE A 269 -11.76 8.81 -9.48
C ILE A 269 -13.07 9.20 -8.77
N LYS A 270 -13.91 8.22 -8.45
CA LYS A 270 -15.19 8.45 -7.80
C LYS A 270 -15.01 9.09 -6.41
N ASP A 271 -14.15 8.51 -5.58
CA ASP A 271 -14.12 8.79 -4.14
C ASP A 271 -13.12 9.90 -3.77
N TYR A 272 -12.12 10.17 -4.62
CA TYR A 272 -11.06 11.16 -4.33
C TYR A 272 -11.05 12.37 -5.26
N THR A 273 -11.78 12.33 -6.37
CA THR A 273 -11.85 13.44 -7.34
C THR A 273 -13.27 13.86 -7.68
N ASN A 274 -14.27 13.45 -6.90
CA ASN A 274 -15.67 13.74 -7.15
C ASN A 274 -16.10 13.37 -8.59
N LYS A 275 -15.64 12.20 -9.06
CA LYS A 275 -15.86 11.69 -10.43
C LYS A 275 -15.18 12.52 -11.55
N ASN A 276 -14.24 13.40 -11.23
CA ASN A 276 -13.52 14.19 -12.21
C ASN A 276 -12.25 13.47 -12.71
N GLU A 277 -12.35 12.76 -13.83
CA GLU A 277 -11.21 12.08 -14.44
C GLU A 277 -10.07 13.04 -14.81
N LYS A 278 -10.40 14.25 -15.27
CA LYS A 278 -9.41 15.25 -15.68
C LYS A 278 -8.58 15.70 -14.48
N GLU A 279 -9.25 15.93 -13.35
CA GLU A 279 -8.57 16.22 -12.08
C GLU A 279 -7.61 15.10 -11.71
N PHE A 280 -8.05 13.83 -11.77
CA PHE A 280 -7.18 12.71 -11.47
C PHE A 280 -5.96 12.69 -12.40
N TRP A 281 -6.16 12.55 -13.72
CA TRP A 281 -5.06 12.31 -14.67
C TRP A 281 -4.13 13.50 -14.88
N GLU A 282 -4.64 14.73 -14.85
CA GLU A 282 -3.85 15.91 -15.22
C GLU A 282 -3.25 16.64 -14.01
N ARG A 283 -3.85 16.50 -12.81
CA ARG A 283 -3.42 17.25 -11.62
C ARG A 283 -2.74 16.39 -10.58
N TRP A 284 -2.88 15.07 -10.64
CA TRP A 284 -2.16 14.17 -9.73
C TRP A 284 -0.85 13.74 -10.36
N ARG A 285 0.12 13.44 -9.50
CA ARG A 285 1.39 12.85 -9.92
C ARG A 285 1.25 11.33 -9.88
N HIS A 286 1.28 10.71 -11.05
CA HIS A 286 1.17 9.26 -11.22
C HIS A 286 2.55 8.66 -11.47
N ILE A 287 2.98 7.75 -10.60
CA ILE A 287 4.22 7.00 -10.78
C ILE A 287 3.94 5.51 -10.96
N VAL A 288 4.66 4.87 -11.87
CA VAL A 288 4.63 3.40 -12.03
C VAL A 288 6.05 2.89 -12.06
N ILE A 289 6.36 1.97 -11.16
CA ILE A 289 7.68 1.33 -11.12
C ILE A 289 7.65 0.12 -12.05
N ILE A 290 8.50 0.15 -13.06
CA ILE A 290 8.67 -0.91 -14.06
C ILE A 290 10.00 -1.62 -13.85
N ARG A 291 10.11 -2.85 -14.34
CA ARG A 291 11.32 -3.66 -14.28
C ARG A 291 11.48 -4.45 -15.58
N ASN A 292 12.72 -4.79 -15.92
CA ASN A 292 13.00 -5.71 -17.03
C ASN A 292 12.13 -6.98 -16.86
N PRO A 293 11.37 -7.39 -17.89
CA PRO A 293 10.34 -8.41 -17.71
C PRO A 293 10.90 -9.78 -17.29
N ILE A 294 12.06 -10.16 -17.83
CA ILE A 294 12.72 -11.43 -17.52
C ILE A 294 13.29 -11.42 -16.11
N ASP A 295 13.95 -10.34 -15.71
CA ASP A 295 14.47 -10.21 -14.34
C ASP A 295 13.33 -10.21 -13.30
N ARG A 296 12.22 -9.54 -13.60
CA ARG A 296 11.00 -9.56 -12.77
C ARG A 296 10.47 -11.00 -12.63
N PHE A 297 10.33 -11.72 -13.74
CA PHE A 297 9.89 -13.11 -13.76
C PHE A 297 10.81 -14.01 -12.91
N ILE A 298 12.13 -13.95 -13.10
CA ILE A 298 13.10 -14.73 -12.33
C ILE A 298 12.97 -14.40 -10.83
N SER A 299 12.80 -13.12 -10.47
CA SER A 299 12.59 -12.71 -9.08
C SER A 299 11.30 -13.30 -8.49
N ALA A 300 10.21 -13.31 -9.25
CA ALA A 300 8.94 -13.93 -8.86
C ALA A 300 9.06 -15.45 -8.68
N PHE A 301 9.58 -16.13 -9.71
CA PHE A 301 9.71 -17.59 -9.75
C PHE A 301 10.64 -18.11 -8.65
N THR A 302 11.79 -17.45 -8.48
CA THR A 302 12.74 -17.80 -7.42
C THR A 302 12.11 -17.66 -6.03
N HIS A 303 11.41 -16.54 -5.79
CA HIS A 303 10.79 -16.26 -4.51
C HIS A 303 9.63 -17.21 -4.20
N LEU A 304 8.77 -17.51 -5.17
CA LEU A 304 7.52 -18.21 -4.93
C LEU A 304 7.61 -19.72 -5.17
N CYS A 305 8.36 -20.15 -6.19
CA CYS A 305 8.31 -21.52 -6.72
C CYS A 305 9.62 -22.31 -6.57
N ALA A 306 10.77 -21.64 -6.58
CA ALA A 306 12.06 -22.32 -6.43
C ALA A 306 12.48 -22.54 -4.97
N LYS A 307 12.08 -21.66 -4.04
CA LYS A 307 12.45 -21.76 -2.63
C LYS A 307 11.73 -22.94 -1.95
N LYS A 308 12.50 -23.89 -1.40
CA LYS A 308 12.02 -25.16 -0.82
C LYS A 308 10.97 -25.01 0.29
N ASP A 309 11.02 -23.93 1.05
CA ASP A 309 10.13 -23.70 2.21
C ASP A 309 8.70 -23.31 1.81
N ASN A 310 8.43 -23.06 0.54
CA ASN A 310 7.12 -22.61 0.06
C ASN A 310 6.19 -23.77 -0.34
N LYS A 311 6.19 -24.89 0.42
CA LYS A 311 5.35 -26.07 0.12
C LYS A 311 3.86 -25.74 0.00
N ASN A 312 3.39 -24.69 0.66
CA ASN A 312 1.99 -24.23 0.63
C ASN A 312 1.63 -23.40 -0.63
N ARG A 313 2.59 -23.13 -1.52
CA ARG A 313 2.40 -22.30 -2.72
C ARG A 313 2.33 -23.10 -4.02
N LYS A 314 2.14 -24.42 -3.95
CA LYS A 314 2.06 -25.31 -5.13
C LYS A 314 1.07 -24.80 -6.19
N LYS A 315 -0.11 -24.34 -5.77
CA LYS A 315 -1.15 -23.82 -6.68
C LYS A 315 -0.72 -22.55 -7.42
N ASP A 316 -0.05 -21.62 -6.73
CA ASP A 316 0.50 -20.39 -7.33
C ASP A 316 1.61 -20.70 -8.35
N CYS A 317 2.24 -21.86 -8.20
CA CYS A 317 3.27 -22.39 -9.08
C CYS A 317 2.74 -23.40 -10.10
N PHE A 318 1.43 -23.40 -10.36
CA PHE A 318 0.73 -24.32 -11.26
C PHE A 318 1.03 -25.81 -11.00
N ASN A 319 1.35 -26.18 -9.76
CA ASN A 319 1.82 -27.51 -9.37
C ASN A 319 3.08 -27.99 -10.11
N CYS A 320 3.88 -27.07 -10.67
CA CYS A 320 5.14 -27.36 -11.35
C CYS A 320 6.33 -27.46 -10.38
N ASN A 321 6.12 -27.17 -9.10
CA ASN A 321 7.20 -27.02 -8.11
C ASN A 321 8.25 -26.02 -8.63
N SER A 322 9.50 -26.42 -8.76
CA SER A 322 10.61 -25.60 -9.27
C SER A 322 10.96 -25.88 -10.74
N ASN A 323 10.09 -26.57 -11.49
CA ASN A 323 10.29 -26.83 -12.92
C ASN A 323 9.89 -25.60 -13.76
N LEU A 324 10.89 -24.98 -14.39
CA LEU A 324 10.74 -23.74 -15.15
C LEU A 324 9.91 -23.92 -16.43
N LYS A 325 10.16 -25.02 -17.17
CA LYS A 325 9.44 -25.36 -18.41
C LYS A 325 7.95 -25.54 -18.17
N CYS A 326 7.60 -26.41 -17.22
CA CYS A 326 6.22 -26.64 -16.81
C CYS A 326 5.54 -25.31 -16.42
N PHE A 327 6.23 -24.46 -15.65
CA PHE A 327 5.65 -23.21 -15.17
C PHE A 327 5.37 -22.24 -16.32
N LEU A 328 6.33 -22.01 -17.22
CA LEU A 328 6.17 -21.08 -18.34
C LEU A 328 5.07 -21.55 -19.32
N GLU A 329 5.04 -22.85 -19.65
CA GLU A 329 3.99 -23.42 -20.51
C GLU A 329 2.60 -23.24 -19.90
N ARG A 330 2.46 -23.51 -18.59
CA ARG A 330 1.19 -23.33 -17.88
C ARG A 330 0.82 -21.86 -17.72
N LEU A 331 1.77 -20.97 -17.48
CA LEU A 331 1.55 -19.52 -17.41
C LEU A 331 1.03 -18.99 -18.76
N TYR A 332 1.67 -19.39 -19.87
CA TYR A 332 1.23 -18.99 -21.21
C TYR A 332 -0.21 -19.42 -21.49
N ILE A 333 -0.55 -20.68 -21.20
CA ILE A 333 -1.92 -21.20 -21.35
C ILE A 333 -2.90 -20.49 -20.42
N ASP A 334 -2.49 -20.20 -19.18
CA ASP A 334 -3.31 -19.52 -18.17
C ASP A 334 -3.72 -18.12 -18.65
N ILE A 335 -2.74 -17.30 -19.07
CA ILE A 335 -2.99 -15.95 -19.60
C ILE A 335 -3.92 -16.01 -20.81
N LEU A 336 -3.67 -16.95 -21.73
CA LEU A 336 -4.51 -17.15 -22.92
C LEU A 336 -5.95 -17.55 -22.59
N ARG A 337 -6.18 -18.30 -21.52
CA ARG A 337 -7.54 -18.66 -21.06
C ARG A 337 -8.21 -17.48 -20.36
N VAL A 338 -7.48 -16.74 -19.52
CA VAL A 338 -8.00 -15.54 -18.84
C VAL A 338 -8.35 -14.45 -19.85
N LYS A 339 -7.49 -14.17 -20.84
CA LYS A 339 -7.77 -13.20 -21.91
C LYS A 339 -9.04 -13.54 -22.69
N ARG A 340 -9.29 -14.83 -22.95
CA ARG A 340 -10.52 -15.31 -23.62
C ARG A 340 -11.72 -15.45 -22.69
N LYS A 341 -11.64 -14.97 -21.44
CA LYS A 341 -12.68 -15.11 -20.40
C LYS A 341 -13.09 -16.57 -20.13
N LYS A 342 -12.23 -17.54 -20.46
CA LYS A 342 -12.45 -18.97 -20.22
C LYS A 342 -11.99 -19.44 -18.83
N LYS A 343 -11.42 -18.54 -18.03
CA LYS A 343 -10.91 -18.82 -16.68
C LYS A 343 -10.93 -17.56 -15.83
N LEU A 344 -11.30 -17.70 -14.55
CA LEU A 344 -11.15 -16.64 -13.55
C LEU A 344 -9.68 -16.43 -13.20
N VAL A 345 -9.30 -15.17 -13.07
CA VAL A 345 -7.91 -14.80 -12.80
C VAL A 345 -7.51 -15.15 -11.36
N ASN A 346 -6.38 -15.82 -11.17
CA ASN A 346 -5.75 -15.93 -9.86
C ASN A 346 -4.98 -14.62 -9.59
N ASN A 347 -5.47 -13.81 -8.65
CA ASN A 347 -4.89 -12.49 -8.36
C ASN A 347 -3.42 -12.54 -7.93
N ARG A 348 -2.99 -13.58 -7.21
CA ARG A 348 -1.59 -13.70 -6.79
C ARG A 348 -0.69 -14.05 -7.97
N VAL A 349 -1.10 -14.99 -8.82
CA VAL A 349 -0.39 -15.33 -10.05
C VAL A 349 -0.33 -14.12 -10.98
N LYS A 350 -1.47 -13.44 -11.19
CA LYS A 350 -1.58 -12.18 -11.94
C LYS A 350 -0.54 -11.17 -11.47
N ASN A 351 -0.57 -10.80 -10.19
CA ASN A 351 0.29 -9.75 -9.64
C ASN A 351 1.79 -10.04 -9.80
N HIS A 352 2.20 -11.31 -9.76
CA HIS A 352 3.61 -11.68 -9.78
C HIS A 352 4.15 -12.08 -11.15
N PHE A 353 3.32 -12.66 -12.01
CA PHE A 353 3.77 -13.36 -13.21
C PHE A 353 3.14 -12.86 -14.51
N TYR A 354 2.01 -12.16 -14.48
CA TYR A 354 1.44 -11.63 -15.73
C TYR A 354 2.25 -10.42 -16.23
N PRO A 355 2.19 -10.11 -17.53
CA PRO A 355 2.82 -8.91 -18.08
C PRO A 355 2.45 -7.66 -17.30
N GLN A 356 3.45 -6.82 -17.02
CA GLN A 356 3.29 -5.57 -16.27
C GLN A 356 2.29 -4.63 -16.95
N THR A 357 2.30 -4.59 -18.28
CA THR A 357 1.35 -3.86 -19.13
C THR A 357 -0.10 -4.26 -18.92
N ALA A 358 -0.38 -5.48 -18.41
CA ALA A 358 -1.73 -5.95 -18.14
C ALA A 358 -2.22 -5.67 -16.71
N LEU A 359 -1.36 -5.13 -15.83
CA LEU A 359 -1.64 -5.00 -14.39
C LEU A 359 -2.21 -3.65 -13.97
N CYS A 360 -1.96 -2.61 -14.77
CA CYS A 360 -2.42 -1.26 -14.46
C CYS A 360 -3.30 -0.71 -15.60
N ASP A 361 -4.36 0.00 -15.22
CA ASP A 361 -5.37 0.51 -16.15
C ASP A 361 -4.98 1.88 -16.71
N TYR A 362 -3.99 1.88 -17.60
CA TYR A 362 -3.35 3.08 -18.14
C TYR A 362 -3.29 3.14 -19.67
N THR A 363 -3.95 2.22 -20.35
CA THR A 363 -4.01 2.26 -21.81
C THR A 363 -4.62 3.58 -22.26
N GLY A 364 -3.88 4.31 -23.08
CA GLY A 364 -4.24 5.64 -23.55
C GLY A 364 -4.04 6.79 -22.57
N ARG A 365 -3.36 6.55 -21.42
CA ARG A 365 -3.05 7.55 -20.39
C ARG A 365 -1.54 7.66 -20.09
N ASN A 366 -0.69 7.05 -20.91
CA ASN A 366 0.77 6.97 -20.69
C ASN A 366 1.43 8.36 -20.52
N GLN A 367 0.93 9.38 -21.21
CA GLN A 367 1.42 10.76 -21.13
C GLN A 367 1.35 11.36 -19.71
N PHE A 368 0.40 10.88 -18.89
CA PHE A 368 0.19 11.33 -17.52
C PHE A 368 1.08 10.59 -16.51
N ILE A 369 1.78 9.55 -16.93
CA ILE A 369 2.47 8.62 -16.05
C ILE A 369 3.97 8.84 -16.11
N ARG A 370 4.61 8.77 -14.94
CA ARG A 370 6.06 8.73 -14.80
C ARG A 370 6.50 7.29 -14.52
N TYR A 371 7.13 6.68 -15.52
CA TYR A 371 7.69 5.35 -15.39
C TYR A 371 9.08 5.41 -14.76
N LEU A 372 9.24 4.72 -13.63
CA LEU A 372 10.51 4.60 -12.92
C LEU A 372 11.10 3.21 -13.16
N ASN A 373 12.29 3.17 -13.75
CA ASN A 373 12.92 1.91 -14.15
C ASN A 373 13.79 1.32 -13.03
N PHE A 374 13.27 0.29 -12.37
CA PHE A 374 13.95 -0.44 -11.29
C PHE A 374 15.11 -1.33 -11.77
N SER A 375 15.27 -1.51 -13.08
CA SER A 375 16.41 -2.23 -13.68
C SER A 375 17.61 -1.33 -13.94
N THR A 376 17.53 -0.03 -13.65
CA THR A 376 18.71 0.86 -13.62
C THR A 376 19.58 0.59 -12.39
N THR A 377 20.71 1.31 -12.25
CA THR A 377 21.51 1.23 -11.02
C THR A 377 20.69 1.71 -9.82
N LYS A 378 20.98 1.18 -8.63
CA LYS A 378 20.27 1.57 -7.40
C LYS A 378 20.26 3.08 -7.19
N GLU A 379 21.39 3.74 -7.44
CA GLU A 379 21.53 5.18 -7.34
C GLU A 379 20.60 5.92 -8.31
N ILE A 380 20.61 5.57 -9.60
CA ILE A 380 19.75 6.20 -10.60
C ILE A 380 18.28 6.02 -10.24
N PHE A 381 17.88 4.79 -9.86
CA PHE A 381 16.51 4.51 -9.47
C PHE A 381 16.08 5.30 -8.24
N TYR A 382 16.86 5.26 -7.15
CA TYR A 382 16.51 5.95 -5.91
C TYR A 382 16.51 7.46 -6.08
N ASN A 383 17.49 8.05 -6.77
CA ASN A 383 17.52 9.48 -7.05
C ASN A 383 16.29 9.90 -7.87
N SER A 384 15.92 9.11 -8.88
CA SER A 384 14.71 9.36 -9.67
C SER A 384 13.45 9.28 -8.81
N PHE A 385 13.35 8.27 -7.96
CA PHE A 385 12.20 8.10 -7.07
C PHE A 385 12.07 9.24 -6.05
N ILE A 386 13.16 9.64 -5.38
CA ILE A 386 13.16 10.76 -4.43
C ILE A 386 12.81 12.07 -5.13
N LYS A 387 13.27 12.27 -6.38
CA LYS A 387 12.86 13.42 -7.19
C LYS A 387 11.34 13.45 -7.41
N GLU A 388 10.68 12.32 -7.68
CA GLU A 388 9.22 12.27 -7.81
C GLU A 388 8.50 12.65 -6.50
N LEU A 389 9.07 12.28 -5.35
CA LEU A 389 8.52 12.68 -4.05
C LEU A 389 8.64 14.20 -3.85
N LYS A 390 9.82 14.75 -4.17
CA LYS A 390 10.09 16.19 -4.11
C LYS A 390 9.15 16.99 -5.01
N ASP A 391 9.00 16.54 -6.26
CA ASP A 391 8.09 17.17 -7.24
C ASP A 391 6.61 17.09 -6.80
N SER A 392 6.27 16.22 -5.84
CA SER A 392 4.94 16.08 -5.25
C SER A 392 4.78 16.86 -3.93
N ASN A 393 5.71 17.77 -3.62
CA ASN A 393 5.71 18.58 -2.39
C ASN A 393 5.73 17.76 -1.09
N ILE A 394 6.34 16.57 -1.11
CA ILE A 394 6.53 15.79 0.11
C ILE A 394 7.62 16.46 0.97
N PRO A 395 7.41 16.64 2.28
CA PRO A 395 8.38 17.29 3.16
C PRO A 395 9.75 16.63 3.17
N GLU A 396 10.82 17.43 3.30
CA GLU A 396 12.21 16.97 3.27
C GLU A 396 12.51 15.90 4.33
N ASN A 397 12.00 16.08 5.55
CA ASN A 397 12.17 15.09 6.63
C ASN A 397 11.55 13.71 6.28
N ASP A 398 10.45 13.70 5.53
CA ASP A 398 9.81 12.46 5.07
C ASP A 398 10.62 11.81 3.95
N MET A 399 11.12 12.63 3.01
CA MET A 399 11.99 12.15 1.94
C MET A 399 13.29 11.57 2.49
N PHE A 400 13.93 12.24 3.45
CA PHE A 400 15.13 11.76 4.13
C PHE A 400 14.90 10.42 4.81
N PHE A 401 13.80 10.28 5.56
CA PHE A 401 13.43 9.01 6.19
C PHE A 401 13.25 7.90 5.14
N ILE A 402 12.51 8.16 4.06
CA ILE A 402 12.28 7.19 2.99
C ILE A 402 13.58 6.80 2.31
N GLU A 403 14.39 7.78 1.92
CA GLU A 403 15.66 7.57 1.22
C GLU A 403 16.62 6.72 2.05
N LYS A 404 16.75 7.03 3.34
CA LYS A 404 17.55 6.25 4.29
C LYS A 404 17.07 4.80 4.34
N GLU A 405 15.78 4.58 4.56
CA GLU A 405 15.20 3.26 4.74
C GLU A 405 15.31 2.37 3.48
N ILE A 406 15.17 2.94 2.28
CA ILE A 406 15.27 2.17 1.02
C ILE A 406 16.72 1.89 0.60
N LYS A 407 17.68 2.70 1.05
CA LYS A 407 19.11 2.52 0.76
C LYS A 407 19.77 1.54 1.74
N GLU A 408 19.44 1.66 3.03
CA GLU A 408 20.16 0.94 4.10
C GLU A 408 19.56 -0.44 4.44
N ARG A 409 18.25 -0.63 4.24
CA ARG A 409 17.57 -1.88 4.64
C ARG A 409 17.34 -2.80 3.45
N ILE A 410 17.50 -4.10 3.66
CA ILE A 410 17.23 -5.12 2.64
C ILE A 410 16.06 -5.98 3.10
N LEU A 411 15.04 -6.09 2.26
CA LEU A 411 13.87 -6.91 2.59
C LEU A 411 14.22 -8.41 2.61
N LYS A 412 13.70 -9.13 3.61
CA LYS A 412 13.89 -10.58 3.81
C LYS A 412 13.53 -11.46 2.59
N HIS A 413 12.69 -10.97 1.69
CA HIS A 413 12.22 -11.69 0.50
C HIS A 413 12.91 -11.25 -0.80
N THR A 414 13.97 -10.45 -0.68
CA THR A 414 14.84 -10.08 -1.80
C THR A 414 15.55 -11.34 -2.31
N THR A 415 15.47 -11.58 -3.62
CA THR A 415 16.18 -12.69 -4.27
C THR A 415 17.47 -12.25 -4.96
N THR A 416 17.68 -10.93 -5.09
CA THR A 416 18.89 -10.33 -5.65
C THR A 416 20.13 -10.82 -4.89
N GLY A 417 21.17 -11.21 -5.61
CA GLY A 417 22.44 -11.69 -5.04
C GLY A 417 22.40 -13.13 -4.50
N THR A 418 21.28 -13.84 -4.57
CA THR A 418 21.20 -15.23 -4.09
C THR A 418 21.66 -16.22 -5.16
N LYS A 419 22.42 -17.26 -4.76
CA LYS A 419 22.83 -18.37 -5.65
C LYS A 419 21.64 -19.04 -6.32
N LEU A 420 20.53 -19.22 -5.59
CA LEU A 420 19.31 -19.82 -6.14
C LEU A 420 18.74 -19.00 -7.30
N ARG A 421 18.75 -17.67 -7.20
CA ARG A 421 18.29 -16.80 -8.28
C ARG A 421 19.18 -16.95 -9.51
N GLU A 422 20.49 -17.00 -9.33
CA GLU A 422 21.42 -17.17 -10.45
C GLU A 422 21.22 -18.52 -11.15
N THR A 423 21.05 -19.60 -10.39
CA THR A 423 20.69 -20.90 -10.96
C THR A 423 19.39 -20.87 -11.78
N GLN A 424 18.35 -20.13 -11.35
CA GLN A 424 17.13 -20.00 -12.16
C GLN A 424 17.34 -19.13 -13.41
N ARG A 425 18.20 -18.12 -13.32
CA ARG A 425 18.57 -17.27 -14.44
C ARG A 425 19.34 -18.08 -15.49
N GLU A 426 20.39 -18.80 -15.10
CA GLU A 426 21.17 -19.67 -15.99
C GLU A 426 20.26 -20.70 -16.69
N LYS A 427 19.37 -21.36 -15.94
CA LYS A 427 18.39 -22.30 -16.53
C LYS A 427 17.49 -21.68 -17.59
N LEU A 428 17.11 -20.42 -17.44
CA LEU A 428 16.29 -19.72 -18.43
C LEU A 428 17.11 -19.30 -19.65
N PHE A 429 18.28 -18.73 -19.44
CA PHE A 429 19.11 -18.17 -20.52
C PHE A 429 19.85 -19.24 -21.33
N ASN A 430 20.10 -20.42 -20.74
CA ASN A 430 20.77 -21.54 -21.42
C ASN A 430 19.79 -22.47 -22.17
N ASP A 431 18.48 -22.19 -22.14
CA ASP A 431 17.46 -22.96 -22.86
C ASP A 431 16.74 -22.01 -23.84
N PRO A 432 17.06 -22.06 -25.16
CA PRO A 432 16.49 -21.15 -26.15
C PRO A 432 14.97 -21.20 -26.22
N TYR A 433 14.37 -22.38 -25.98
CA TYR A 433 12.92 -22.54 -25.97
C TYR A 433 12.29 -21.81 -24.78
N LEU A 434 12.87 -21.92 -23.58
CA LEU A 434 12.35 -21.23 -22.40
C LEU A 434 12.51 -19.72 -22.50
N LEU A 435 13.65 -19.25 -23.01
CA LEU A 435 13.88 -17.82 -23.22
C LEU A 435 12.92 -17.25 -24.26
N ASP A 436 12.69 -17.96 -25.37
CA ASP A 436 11.69 -17.59 -26.38
C ASP A 436 10.28 -17.52 -25.78
N LEU A 437 9.85 -18.56 -25.07
CA LEU A 437 8.51 -18.62 -24.47
C LEU A 437 8.29 -17.49 -23.45
N ALA A 438 9.27 -17.24 -22.58
CA ALA A 438 9.22 -16.12 -21.63
C ALA A 438 9.16 -14.78 -22.37
N THR A 439 9.96 -14.61 -23.43
CA THR A 439 9.96 -13.37 -24.23
C THR A 439 8.61 -13.16 -24.93
N LYS A 440 7.98 -14.22 -25.45
CA LYS A 440 6.63 -14.16 -26.06
C LYS A 440 5.53 -13.83 -25.04
N ILE A 441 5.63 -14.34 -23.81
CA ILE A 441 4.70 -14.00 -22.72
C ILE A 441 4.78 -12.50 -22.41
N TYR A 442 5.99 -11.96 -22.31
CA TYR A 442 6.25 -10.58 -21.86
C TYR A 442 6.50 -9.57 -22.98
N TYR A 443 6.26 -9.94 -24.24
CA TYR A 443 6.65 -9.14 -25.41
C TYR A 443 6.16 -7.68 -25.33
N GLN A 444 4.92 -7.49 -24.88
CA GLN A 444 4.33 -6.14 -24.74
C GLN A 444 5.04 -5.29 -23.69
N ASP A 445 5.59 -5.89 -22.63
CA ASP A 445 6.38 -5.14 -21.65
C ASP A 445 7.71 -4.65 -22.25
N PHE A 446 8.33 -5.46 -23.13
CA PHE A 446 9.55 -5.05 -23.81
C PHE A 446 9.30 -3.85 -24.73
N VAL A 447 8.23 -3.92 -25.52
CA VAL A 447 7.85 -2.86 -26.46
C VAL A 447 7.41 -1.60 -25.70
N ALA A 448 6.43 -1.73 -24.79
CA ALA A 448 5.82 -0.57 -24.12
C ALA A 448 6.80 0.19 -23.23
N PHE A 449 7.79 -0.50 -22.65
CA PHE A 449 8.78 0.11 -21.75
C PHE A 449 10.17 0.22 -22.35
N ASN A 450 10.31 -0.02 -23.66
CA ASN A 450 11.56 0.12 -24.40
C ASN A 450 12.74 -0.67 -23.79
N TYR A 451 12.48 -1.92 -23.36
CA TYR A 451 13.53 -2.85 -22.97
C TYR A 451 14.05 -3.60 -24.21
N PRO A 452 15.36 -3.87 -24.30
CA PRO A 452 15.90 -4.70 -25.36
C PRO A 452 15.35 -6.13 -25.25
N LEU A 453 14.98 -6.72 -26.38
CA LEU A 453 14.65 -8.14 -26.44
C LEU A 453 15.90 -8.98 -26.12
N PRO A 454 15.76 -10.13 -25.44
CA PRO A 454 16.87 -11.04 -25.23
C PRO A 454 17.40 -11.58 -26.57
N ASN A 455 18.71 -11.80 -26.66
CA ASN A 455 19.28 -12.51 -27.81
C ASN A 455 18.97 -14.01 -27.68
N ILE A 456 18.12 -14.53 -28.56
CA ILE A 456 17.76 -15.95 -28.62
C ILE A 456 18.66 -16.55 -29.70
N VAL A 457 19.81 -17.07 -29.28
CA VAL A 457 20.74 -17.78 -30.16
C VAL A 457 20.26 -19.23 -30.26
N ASN A 458 20.13 -19.74 -31.49
CA ASN A 458 19.80 -21.14 -31.76
C ASN A 458 21.01 -22.05 -31.56
#